data_AF-A0A924CDU4-F1
#
_entry.id   AF-A0A924CDU4-F1
#
_cell.length_a   1.000
_cell.length_b   1.000
_cell.length_c   1.000
_cell.angle_alpha   90.00
_cell.angle_beta   90.00
_cell.angle_gamma   90.00
#
_symmetry.space_group_name_H-M   'P 1'
#
loop_
_entity.id
_entity.type
_entity.pdbx_description
1 polymer ?
#
loop_
_entity_poly.entity_id
_entity_poly.type
_entity_poly.pdbx_seq_one_letter_code
_entity_poly.pdbx_strand_id
1 'polypeptide(L)'
;GNTDLLVAGNAHSTEIVYGWMDASLGVLLKGDGKGNFTVVPSDKSGLFLSGDVKGLVTLYDKSGNEIIAVATNSDSLTILTPAKKNPSKIFYAAPLDAFAQIEYKNGNTGKQEFYYGSGYLSQSARAIKINQPIKNIQVTDVKGNKRTIQL
;
A
#
# COMPACT_ATOMS: atom_id res chain seq x y z
N GLY A 1 7.92 12.67 -1.03
CA GLY A 1 6.51 12.27 -0.79
C GLY A 1 6.36 11.91 0.67
N ASN A 2 5.14 11.91 1.23
CA ASN A 2 4.91 11.52 2.63
C ASN A 2 4.17 10.18 2.69
N THR A 3 4.92 9.08 2.63
CA THR A 3 4.38 7.72 2.62
C THR A 3 4.30 7.19 4.04
N ASP A 4 3.13 6.69 4.43
CA ASP A 4 2.93 5.95 5.68
C ASP A 4 3.13 4.44 5.43
N LEU A 5 3.52 3.69 6.47
CA LEU A 5 3.67 2.23 6.39
C LEU A 5 2.69 1.55 7.34
N LEU A 6 2.00 0.54 6.82
CA LEU A 6 1.27 -0.43 7.63
C LEU A 6 2.02 -1.75 7.58
N VAL A 7 2.41 -2.26 8.73
CA VAL A 7 3.16 -3.51 8.86
C VAL A 7 2.36 -4.48 9.71
N ALA A 8 2.27 -5.73 9.28
CA ALA A 8 1.67 -6.85 10.01
C ALA A 8 2.49 -8.12 9.75
N GLY A 9 2.22 -9.19 10.49
CA GLY A 9 2.94 -10.44 10.32
C GLY A 9 2.47 -11.50 11.30
N ASN A 10 3.43 -12.11 11.98
CA ASN A 10 3.37 -13.39 12.68
C ASN A 10 3.70 -14.59 11.77
N ALA A 11 4.05 -15.71 12.40
CA ALA A 11 4.31 -16.96 11.72
C ALA A 11 3.95 -18.14 12.63
N HIS A 12 2.91 -18.88 12.24
CA HIS A 12 2.46 -20.07 12.98
C HIS A 12 2.96 -21.38 12.34
N SER A 13 3.62 -21.29 11.18
CA SER A 13 4.20 -22.42 10.42
C SER A 13 5.72 -22.50 10.57
N THR A 14 6.23 -22.27 11.77
CA THR A 14 7.64 -22.40 12.14
C THR A 14 8.00 -23.84 12.50
N GLU A 15 9.31 -24.15 12.55
CA GLU A 15 9.79 -25.42 13.10
C GLU A 15 9.33 -25.59 14.55
N ILE A 16 9.02 -26.83 14.94
CA ILE A 16 8.43 -27.17 16.26
C ILE A 16 9.28 -26.62 17.42
N VAL A 17 10.60 -26.60 17.27
CA VAL A 17 11.54 -26.12 18.29
C VAL A 17 11.36 -24.64 18.63
N TYR A 18 10.92 -23.82 17.67
CA TYR A 18 10.78 -22.38 17.86
C TYR A 18 9.38 -21.96 18.30
N GLY A 19 8.36 -22.79 18.03
CA GLY A 19 6.97 -22.42 18.29
C GLY A 19 6.53 -21.18 17.49
N TRP A 20 5.35 -20.66 17.77
CA TRP A 20 4.80 -19.53 17.03
C TRP A 20 5.55 -18.22 17.31
N MET A 21 5.83 -17.47 16.23
CA MET A 21 6.23 -16.07 16.34
C MET A 21 4.97 -15.20 16.27
N ASP A 22 4.30 -15.02 17.41
CA ASP A 22 2.96 -14.39 17.50
C ASP A 22 2.94 -13.17 18.44
N ALA A 23 3.81 -12.20 18.17
CA ALA A 23 3.95 -10.98 18.99
C ALA A 23 3.45 -9.71 18.27
N SER A 24 3.13 -9.81 16.97
CA SER A 24 2.66 -8.66 16.19
C SER A 24 1.15 -8.51 16.31
N LEU A 25 0.70 -7.29 16.57
CA LEU A 25 -0.70 -6.87 16.45
C LEU A 25 -0.89 -5.89 15.27
N GLY A 26 0.12 -5.80 14.41
CA GLY A 26 0.25 -4.75 13.41
C GLY A 26 0.81 -3.44 13.98
N VAL A 27 1.45 -2.64 13.13
CA VAL A 27 1.93 -1.30 13.46
C VAL A 27 1.69 -0.35 12.30
N LEU A 28 1.16 0.83 12.61
CA LEU A 28 1.07 1.95 11.68
C LEU A 28 2.22 2.92 11.97
N LEU A 29 3.01 3.20 10.95
CA LEU A 29 4.12 4.13 10.99
C LEU A 29 3.78 5.33 10.11
N LYS A 30 3.72 6.51 10.74
CA LYS A 30 3.47 7.76 10.02
C LYS A 30 4.78 8.33 9.50
N GLY A 31 4.85 8.58 8.20
CA GLY A 31 6.00 9.21 7.56
C GLY A 31 6.06 10.71 7.85
N ASP A 32 7.26 11.28 7.82
CA ASP A 32 7.49 12.73 7.77
C ASP A 32 7.84 13.24 6.36
N GLY A 33 7.95 12.33 5.40
CA GLY A 33 8.35 12.56 4.01
C GLY A 33 9.84 12.85 3.79
N LYS A 34 10.66 12.74 4.83
CA LYS A 34 12.13 12.80 4.82
C LYS A 34 12.77 11.44 5.07
N GLY A 35 11.96 10.40 5.21
CA GLY A 35 12.39 9.03 5.48
C GLY A 35 12.36 8.65 6.95
N ASN A 36 11.92 9.55 7.84
CA ASN A 36 11.69 9.20 9.23
C ASN A 36 10.25 8.73 9.43
N PHE A 37 10.08 7.85 10.42
CA PHE A 37 8.80 7.25 10.76
C PHE A 37 8.54 7.37 12.25
N THR A 38 7.30 7.75 12.59
CA THR A 38 6.82 7.78 13.96
C THR A 38 5.75 6.72 14.14
N VAL A 39 5.90 5.87 15.16
CA VAL A 39 4.88 4.88 15.52
C VAL A 39 3.59 5.60 15.90
N VAL A 40 2.48 5.18 15.30
CA VAL A 40 1.13 5.56 15.74
C VAL A 40 0.68 4.50 16.75
N PRO A 41 0.49 4.86 18.03
CA PRO A 41 0.00 3.94 19.06
C PRO A 41 -1.30 3.23 18.66
N SER A 42 -1.50 2.00 19.15
CA SER A 42 -2.66 1.14 18.81
C SER A 42 -3.99 1.76 19.23
N ASP A 43 -4.04 2.42 20.39
CA ASP A 43 -5.20 3.16 20.89
C ASP A 43 -5.61 4.34 19.99
N LYS A 44 -4.65 4.92 19.26
CA LYS A 44 -4.90 6.01 18.31
C LYS A 44 -5.18 5.54 16.89
N SER A 45 -4.50 4.49 16.44
CA SER A 45 -4.69 3.94 15.10
C SER A 45 -5.93 3.06 15.00
N GLY A 46 -6.39 2.48 16.11
CA GLY A 46 -7.44 1.47 16.13
C GLY A 46 -7.00 0.16 15.49
N LEU A 47 -5.70 -0.03 15.25
CA LEU A 47 -5.17 -1.19 14.55
C LEU A 47 -5.06 -2.38 15.51
N PHE A 48 -5.66 -3.49 15.12
CA PHE A 48 -5.54 -4.77 15.80
C PHE A 48 -5.60 -5.91 14.77
N LEU A 49 -4.42 -6.39 14.38
CA LEU A 49 -4.24 -7.45 13.39
C LEU A 49 -3.55 -8.64 14.06
N SER A 50 -4.29 -9.39 14.86
CA SER A 50 -3.80 -10.60 15.54
C SER A 50 -3.80 -11.82 14.61
N GLY A 51 -3.10 -12.88 15.03
CA GLY A 51 -3.01 -14.13 14.30
C GLY A 51 -1.99 -14.08 13.16
N ASP A 52 -1.98 -15.12 12.32
CA ASP A 52 -0.93 -15.30 11.31
C ASP A 52 -1.24 -14.52 10.02
N VAL A 53 -0.96 -13.20 10.02
CA VAL A 53 -1.24 -12.31 8.88
C VAL A 53 -0.29 -12.63 7.72
N LYS A 54 -0.86 -13.01 6.57
CA LYS A 54 -0.12 -13.44 5.37
C LYS A 54 -0.15 -12.44 4.21
N GLY A 55 -1.10 -11.50 4.21
CA GLY A 55 -1.24 -10.56 3.12
C GLY A 55 -1.84 -9.23 3.55
N LEU A 56 -1.26 -8.16 3.01
CA LEU A 56 -1.79 -6.80 3.06
C LEU A 56 -1.84 -6.27 1.63
N VAL A 57 -3.04 -5.93 1.15
CA VAL A 57 -3.21 -5.36 -0.20
C VAL A 57 -4.00 -4.07 -0.15
N THR A 58 -3.57 -3.08 -0.92
CA THR A 58 -4.28 -1.82 -1.09
C THR A 58 -5.17 -1.89 -2.31
N LEU A 59 -6.45 -1.57 -2.10
CA LEU A 59 -7.49 -1.47 -3.11
C LEU A 59 -8.15 -0.09 -3.01
N TYR A 60 -8.96 0.26 -4.01
CA TYR A 60 -9.76 1.47 -3.97
C TYR A 60 -11.19 1.16 -4.38
N ASP A 61 -12.17 1.74 -3.69
CA ASP A 61 -13.57 1.64 -4.11
C ASP A 61 -13.88 2.51 -5.34
N LYS A 62 -15.11 2.42 -5.84
CA LYS A 62 -15.58 3.20 -6.99
C LYS A 62 -15.50 4.72 -6.77
N SER A 63 -15.54 5.16 -5.51
CA SER A 63 -15.45 6.57 -5.14
C SER A 63 -13.99 7.02 -4.93
N GLY A 64 -13.02 6.12 -5.03
CA GLY A 64 -11.61 6.41 -4.81
C GLY A 64 -11.20 6.45 -3.34
N ASN A 65 -12.00 5.85 -2.45
CA ASN A 65 -11.58 5.63 -1.07
C ASN A 65 -10.63 4.43 -1.00
N GLU A 66 -9.58 4.60 -0.21
CA GLU A 66 -8.60 3.55 0.05
C GLU A 66 -9.18 2.45 0.95
N ILE A 67 -8.94 1.22 0.56
CA ILE A 67 -9.32 0.00 1.26
C ILE A 67 -8.05 -0.82 1.43
N ILE A 68 -7.78 -1.29 2.64
CA ILE A 68 -6.72 -2.26 2.89
C ILE A 68 -7.38 -3.58 3.25
N ALA A 69 -7.16 -4.60 2.43
CA ALA A 69 -7.62 -5.95 2.74
C ALA A 69 -6.48 -6.72 3.40
N VAL A 70 -6.80 -7.37 4.52
CA VAL A 70 -5.87 -8.13 5.35
C VAL A 70 -6.27 -9.59 5.32
N ALA A 71 -5.37 -10.44 4.83
CA ALA A 71 -5.55 -11.88 4.81
C ALA A 71 -4.78 -12.51 5.97
N THR A 72 -5.50 -13.24 6.83
CA THR A 72 -4.96 -13.98 7.97
C THR A 72 -5.16 -15.47 7.72
N ASN A 73 -4.16 -16.29 8.02
CA ASN A 73 -4.25 -17.74 7.83
C ASN A 73 -5.40 -18.32 8.66
N SER A 74 -6.25 -19.13 8.01
CA SER A 74 -7.37 -19.83 8.66
C SER A 74 -8.37 -18.93 9.40
N ASP A 75 -8.48 -17.67 8.97
CA ASP A 75 -9.39 -16.69 9.55
C ASP A 75 -10.10 -15.88 8.44
N SER A 76 -11.03 -15.02 8.85
CA SER A 76 -11.80 -14.15 7.97
C SER A 76 -10.95 -13.04 7.34
N LEU A 77 -11.30 -12.64 6.12
CA LEU A 77 -10.72 -11.46 5.49
C LEU A 77 -11.13 -10.19 6.26
N THR A 78 -10.16 -9.42 6.74
CA THR A 78 -10.41 -8.15 7.44
C THR A 78 -10.26 -6.98 6.47
N ILE A 79 -11.16 -6.00 6.55
CA ILE A 79 -11.11 -4.78 5.76
C ILE A 79 -10.85 -3.58 6.67
N LEU A 80 -9.77 -2.84 6.37
CA LEU A 80 -9.48 -1.57 7.01
C LEU A 80 -9.78 -0.43 6.05
N THR A 81 -10.43 0.61 6.57
CA THR A 81 -10.64 1.88 5.86
C THR A 81 -10.21 3.04 6.73
N PRO A 82 -9.61 4.11 6.17
CA PRO A 82 -9.31 5.30 6.94
C PRO A 82 -10.57 5.85 7.63
N ALA A 83 -10.46 6.17 8.92
CA ALA A 83 -11.58 6.71 9.71
C ALA A 83 -12.22 7.95 9.06
N LYS A 84 -11.40 8.77 8.40
CA LYS A 84 -11.86 9.87 7.56
C LYS A 84 -11.68 9.52 6.09
N LYS A 85 -12.80 9.36 5.39
CA LYS A 85 -12.82 9.14 3.94
C LYS A 85 -12.48 10.44 3.21
N ASN A 86 -11.39 10.41 2.45
CA ASN A 86 -10.98 11.49 1.56
C ASN A 86 -10.81 10.88 0.16
N PRO A 87 -11.90 10.78 -0.62
CA PRO A 87 -11.85 10.16 -1.94
C PRO A 87 -10.82 10.86 -2.82
N SER A 88 -9.98 10.06 -3.47
CA SER A 88 -8.90 10.55 -4.33
C SER A 88 -9.13 10.09 -5.76
N LYS A 89 -8.70 10.89 -6.74
CA LYS A 89 -8.62 10.41 -8.13
C LYS A 89 -7.58 9.29 -8.18
N ILE A 90 -7.96 8.14 -8.72
CA ILE A 90 -7.08 6.98 -8.85
C ILE A 90 -6.72 6.78 -10.32
N PHE A 91 -5.43 6.73 -10.61
CA PHE A 91 -4.94 6.29 -11.91
C PHE A 91 -4.64 4.80 -11.85
N TYR A 92 -5.19 4.00 -12.76
CA TYR A 92 -4.92 2.57 -12.86
C TYR A 92 -3.97 2.28 -14.02
N ALA A 93 -2.98 1.45 -13.75
CA ALA A 93 -2.01 1.00 -14.72
C ALA A 93 -2.66 0.00 -15.72
N ALA A 94 -2.29 0.12 -16.98
CA ALA A 94 -2.63 -0.85 -18.01
C ALA A 94 -1.85 -2.17 -17.81
N PRO A 95 -2.27 -3.29 -18.43
CA PRO A 95 -1.66 -4.59 -18.20
C PRO A 95 -0.14 -4.66 -18.40
N LEU A 96 0.42 -3.90 -19.34
CA LEU A 96 1.85 -3.91 -19.66
C LEU A 96 2.66 -2.78 -19.00
N ASP A 97 2.03 -1.90 -18.23
CA ASP A 97 2.74 -0.81 -17.55
C ASP A 97 3.69 -1.34 -16.48
N ALA A 98 4.95 -0.95 -16.51
CA ALA A 98 5.95 -1.40 -15.55
C ALA A 98 6.08 -0.42 -14.38
N PHE A 99 6.18 0.88 -14.67
CA PHE A 99 6.29 1.93 -13.66
C PHE A 99 5.83 3.29 -14.21
N ALA A 100 5.63 4.23 -13.30
CA ALA A 100 5.35 5.63 -13.58
C ALA A 100 6.35 6.53 -12.87
N GLN A 101 6.82 7.56 -13.58
CA GLN A 101 7.53 8.70 -13.00
C GLN A 101 6.54 9.85 -12.85
N ILE A 102 6.50 10.44 -11.66
CA ILE A 102 5.54 11.45 -11.26
C ILE A 102 6.31 12.73 -10.96
N GLU A 103 5.93 13.82 -11.60
CA GLU A 103 6.42 15.17 -11.31
C GLU A 103 5.30 15.95 -10.62
N TYR A 104 5.56 16.42 -9.41
CA TYR A 104 4.61 17.20 -8.62
C TYR A 104 4.73 18.70 -8.93
N LYS A 105 3.66 19.48 -8.72
CA LYS A 105 3.69 20.93 -8.96
C LYS A 105 4.69 21.69 -8.07
N ASN A 106 5.09 21.10 -6.94
CA ASN A 106 6.12 21.64 -6.05
C ASN A 106 7.56 21.32 -6.51
N GLY A 107 7.74 20.70 -7.67
CA GLY A 107 9.05 20.33 -8.23
C GLY A 107 9.62 19.01 -7.73
N ASN A 108 9.01 18.37 -6.72
CA ASN A 108 9.42 17.04 -6.30
C ASN A 108 9.09 16.00 -7.38
N THR A 109 9.85 14.91 -7.38
CA THR A 109 9.59 13.76 -8.25
C THR A 109 9.36 12.50 -7.42
N GLY A 110 8.68 11.51 -8.01
CA GLY A 110 8.48 10.19 -7.43
C GLY A 110 8.43 9.12 -8.51
N LYS A 111 8.68 7.87 -8.12
CA LYS A 111 8.53 6.70 -8.98
C LYS A 111 7.61 5.70 -8.31
N GLN A 112 6.62 5.21 -9.04
CA GLN A 112 5.73 4.14 -8.59
C GLN A 112 5.87 2.96 -9.54
N GLU A 113 6.14 1.77 -9.01
CA GLU A 113 6.20 0.54 -9.80
C GLU A 113 4.87 -0.21 -9.76
N PHE A 114 4.60 -1.00 -10.80
CA PHE A 114 3.34 -1.71 -11.02
C PHE A 114 3.59 -3.21 -11.19
N TYR A 115 3.76 -3.92 -10.07
CA TYR A 115 4.05 -5.35 -10.08
C TYR A 115 2.83 -6.23 -10.34
N TYR A 116 3.07 -7.44 -10.84
CA TYR A 116 2.22 -8.61 -10.67
C TYR A 116 2.86 -9.53 -9.62
N GLY A 117 2.12 -9.88 -8.58
CA GLY A 117 2.63 -10.45 -7.32
C GLY A 117 3.33 -9.41 -6.45
N SER A 118 2.60 -8.40 -5.92
CA SER A 118 3.20 -7.39 -5.03
C SER A 118 3.52 -7.89 -3.61
N GLY A 119 3.12 -9.11 -3.28
CA GLY A 119 3.40 -9.80 -2.02
C GLY A 119 3.29 -11.31 -2.17
N TYR A 120 3.41 -12.05 -1.07
CA TYR A 120 3.24 -13.51 -1.09
C TYR A 120 1.79 -13.86 -1.45
N LEU A 121 1.60 -14.46 -2.63
CA LEU A 121 0.29 -14.86 -3.18
C LEU A 121 -0.78 -13.74 -3.13
N SER A 122 -0.36 -12.48 -3.22
CA SER A 122 -1.22 -11.31 -3.04
C SER A 122 -0.86 -10.18 -3.99
N GLN A 123 -1.84 -9.33 -4.27
CA GLN A 123 -1.73 -8.26 -5.26
C GLN A 123 -2.50 -7.01 -4.83
N SER A 124 -1.77 -5.93 -4.55
CA SER A 124 -2.35 -4.59 -4.46
C SER A 124 -2.80 -4.09 -5.83
N ALA A 125 -3.76 -3.18 -5.85
CA ALA A 125 -4.15 -2.49 -7.07
C ALA A 125 -2.91 -1.85 -7.73
N ARG A 126 -2.69 -2.14 -9.01
CA ARG A 126 -1.66 -1.48 -9.83
C ARG A 126 -2.15 -0.07 -10.15
N ALA A 127 -1.98 0.83 -9.19
CA ALA A 127 -2.61 2.14 -9.23
C ALA A 127 -1.77 3.22 -8.53
N ILE A 128 -2.02 4.47 -8.88
CA ILE A 128 -1.49 5.66 -8.22
C ILE A 128 -2.67 6.42 -7.59
N LYS A 129 -2.60 6.65 -6.29
CA LYS A 129 -3.48 7.57 -5.56
C LYS A 129 -3.00 9.00 -5.78
N ILE A 130 -3.83 9.83 -6.41
CA ILE A 130 -3.50 11.24 -6.67
C ILE A 130 -3.95 12.07 -5.47
N ASN A 131 -3.04 12.23 -4.50
CA ASN A 131 -3.29 12.95 -3.24
C ASN A 131 -2.58 14.30 -3.14
N GLN A 132 -1.82 14.68 -4.17
CA GLN A 132 -1.10 15.95 -4.26
C GLN A 132 -1.24 16.52 -5.68
N PRO A 133 -1.11 17.84 -5.88
CA PRO A 133 -1.11 18.42 -7.20
C PRO A 133 0.06 17.89 -8.06
N ILE A 134 -0.29 17.13 -9.08
CA ILE A 134 0.67 16.56 -10.05
C ILE A 134 0.77 17.49 -11.26
N LYS A 135 2.00 17.68 -11.76
CA LYS A 135 2.30 18.39 -12.99
C LYS A 135 2.29 17.42 -14.18
N ASN A 136 2.91 16.24 -14.02
CA ASN A 136 3.02 15.26 -15.08
C ASN A 136 3.12 13.82 -14.52
N ILE A 137 2.53 12.84 -15.22
CA ILE A 137 2.79 11.41 -15.01
C ILE A 137 3.28 10.81 -16.33
N GLN A 138 4.51 10.31 -16.35
CA GLN A 138 5.05 9.54 -17.46
C GLN A 138 5.05 8.05 -17.10
N VAL A 139 4.29 7.25 -17.84
CA VAL A 139 4.21 5.80 -17.66
C VAL A 139 5.12 5.12 -18.67
N THR A 140 5.89 4.14 -18.22
CA THR A 140 6.74 3.28 -19.06
C THR A 140 6.24 1.84 -18.99
N ASP A 141 6.04 1.23 -20.15
CA ASP A 141 5.65 -0.19 -20.25
C ASP A 141 6.86 -1.13 -20.16
N VAL A 142 6.60 -2.44 -20.08
CA VAL A 142 7.65 -3.49 -20.02
C VAL A 142 8.55 -3.55 -21.27
N LYS A 143 8.14 -2.94 -22.38
CA LYS A 143 8.92 -2.83 -23.63
C LYS A 143 9.72 -1.53 -23.69
N GLY A 144 9.59 -0.65 -22.70
CA GLY A 144 10.24 0.66 -22.65
C GLY A 144 9.48 1.78 -23.36
N ASN A 145 8.28 1.52 -23.89
CA ASN A 145 7.47 2.58 -24.51
C ASN A 145 6.95 3.53 -23.43
N LYS A 146 6.99 4.82 -23.72
CA LYS A 146 6.61 5.89 -22.80
C LYS A 146 5.34 6.59 -23.26
N ARG A 147 4.46 6.92 -22.33
CA ARG A 147 3.33 7.81 -22.58
C ARG A 147 3.10 8.76 -21.42
N THR A 148 2.65 9.96 -21.75
CA THR A 148 2.28 10.98 -20.77
C THR A 148 0.79 10.90 -20.49
N ILE A 149 0.41 10.89 -19.22
CA ILE A 149 -0.97 10.95 -18.78
C ILE A 149 -1.30 12.39 -18.42
N GLN A 150 -2.32 12.94 -19.07
CA GLN A 150 -2.91 14.22 -18.67
C GLN A 150 -3.97 13.95 -17.59
N LEU A 151 -3.86 14.68 -16.48
CA LEU A 151 -4.71 14.52 -15.30
C LEU A 151 -5.87 15.51 -15.29
#